data_AF-A0A7X0H8H8-F1
#
_entry.id   AF-A0A7X0H8H8-F1
#
_cell.length_a   1.000
_cell.length_b   1.000
_cell.length_c   1.000
_cell.angle_alpha   90.00
_cell.angle_beta   90.00
_cell.angle_gamma   90.00
#
_symmetry.space_group_name_H-M   'P 1'
#
loop_
_entity.id
_entity.type
_entity.pdbx_description
1 polymer ?
#
loop_
_entity_poly.entity_id
_entity_poly.type
_entity_poly.pdbx_seq_one_letter_code
_entity_poly.pdbx_strand_id
1 'polypeptide(L)'
;MNEPAAPTPAAKIPWYIEHRMRALLIMLGSFLVFGAVVFTTVFVLTVNHLKTTVPYQIAVERVVNYHGVQSNLGKPVEPTWLAAGQVNDKTGYTEMTFRIAGPTGKGVVRAVLERDPEDDASEWELVFLDVATYSDFGVEMVEIINDKPPTGVQLPEPTPEAKKKYGVEDEPTDEASDE
;
A
#
# COMPACT_ATOMS: atom_id res chain seq x y z
N MET A 1 54.92 34.79 60.45
CA MET A 1 54.05 35.19 59.32
C MET A 1 53.88 33.96 58.47
N ASN A 2 52.67 33.40 58.39
CA ASN A 2 52.39 32.23 57.55
C ASN A 2 52.01 32.73 56.16
N GLU A 3 52.73 32.28 55.12
CA GLU A 3 52.33 32.52 53.74
C GLU A 3 51.00 31.82 53.45
N PRO A 4 50.06 32.47 52.73
CA PRO A 4 48.84 31.82 52.30
C PRO A 4 49.18 30.70 51.29
N ALA A 5 48.63 29.51 51.53
CA ALA A 5 48.78 28.38 50.62
C ALA A 5 48.30 28.76 49.21
N ALA A 6 49.12 28.44 48.21
CA ALA A 6 48.80 28.70 46.81
C ALA A 6 47.46 28.01 46.43
N PRO A 7 46.61 28.66 45.62
CA PRO A 7 45.36 28.06 45.19
C PRO A 7 45.63 26.80 44.37
N THR A 8 44.98 25.70 44.75
CA THR A 8 45.04 24.43 44.02
C THR A 8 44.52 24.64 42.59
N PRO A 9 45.24 24.18 41.54
CA PRO A 9 44.79 24.34 40.16
C PRO A 9 43.43 23.66 39.96
N ALA A 10 42.49 24.38 39.33
CA ALA A 10 41.17 23.86 39.03
C ALA A 10 41.26 22.57 38.19
N ALA A 11 40.53 21.53 38.61
CA ALA A 11 40.48 20.27 37.88
C ALA A 11 39.91 20.52 36.46
N LYS A 12 40.63 20.08 35.43
CA LYS A 12 40.19 20.20 34.03
C LYS A 12 38.94 19.35 33.81
N ILE A 13 37.88 19.95 33.27
CA ILE A 13 36.66 19.23 32.92
C ILE A 13 37.01 18.21 31.81
N PRO A 14 36.64 16.92 31.96
CA PRO A 14 36.87 15.92 30.93
C PRO A 14 36.21 16.32 29.62
N TRP A 15 36.95 16.23 28.51
CA TRP A 15 36.50 16.62 27.17
C TRP A 15 35.14 16.01 26.77
N TYR A 16 34.83 14.80 27.23
CA TYR A 16 33.56 14.13 26.93
C TYR A 16 32.34 14.84 27.54
N ILE A 17 32.49 15.55 28.67
CA ILE A 17 31.40 16.29 29.32
C ILE A 17 31.05 17.54 28.51
N GLU A 18 32.06 18.21 27.96
CA GLU A 18 31.89 19.37 27.08
C GLU A 18 31.21 18.98 25.75
N HIS A 19 31.53 17.79 25.22
CA HIS A 19 31.07 17.35 23.90
C HIS A 19 29.88 16.37 23.93
N ARG A 20 29.35 16.03 25.12
CA ARG A 20 28.28 15.02 25.28
C ARG A 20 27.06 15.27 24.39
N MET A 21 26.64 16.53 24.24
CA MET A 21 25.48 16.89 23.42
C MET A 21 25.73 16.65 21.93
N ARG A 22 26.93 16.95 21.45
CA ARG A 22 27.30 16.68 20.05
C ARG A 22 27.40 15.18 19.78
N ALA A 23 27.98 14.42 20.71
CA ALA A 23 28.05 12.96 20.61
C ALA A 23 26.65 12.32 20.59
N LEU A 24 25.73 12.80 21.45
CA LEU A 24 24.33 12.34 21.46
C LEU A 24 23.60 12.67 20.15
N LEU A 25 23.78 13.88 19.62
CA LEU A 25 23.16 14.26 18.34
C LEU A 25 23.72 13.45 17.16
N ILE A 26 25.03 13.17 17.14
CA ILE A 26 25.66 12.33 16.12
C ILE A 26 25.15 10.88 16.24
N MET A 27 25.06 10.35 17.45
CA MET A 27 24.57 8.99 17.69
C MET A 27 23.10 8.84 17.28
N LEU A 28 22.24 9.79 17.68
CA LEU A 28 20.84 9.83 17.28
C LEU A 28 20.69 10.00 15.76
N GLY A 29 21.46 10.91 15.16
CA GLY A 29 21.48 11.13 13.72
C GLY A 29 21.87 9.86 12.96
N SER A 30 22.95 9.19 13.37
CA SER A 30 23.39 7.92 12.81
C SER A 30 22.32 6.83 12.93
N PHE A 31 21.65 6.74 14.08
CA PHE A 31 20.57 5.78 14.29
C PHE A 31 19.38 6.04 13.37
N LEU A 32 18.98 7.30 13.19
CA LEU A 32 17.89 7.67 12.28
C LEU A 32 18.23 7.38 10.82
N VAL A 33 19.46 7.71 10.39
CA VAL A 33 19.92 7.41 9.03
C VAL A 33 19.96 5.91 8.79
N PHE A 34 20.50 5.14 9.73
CA PHE A 34 20.54 3.67 9.63
C PHE A 34 19.13 3.08 9.59
N GLY A 35 18.23 3.54 10.46
CA GLY A 35 16.83 3.12 10.47
C GLY A 35 16.13 3.41 9.15
N ALA A 36 16.33 4.59 8.56
CA ALA A 36 15.78 4.94 7.26
C ALA A 36 16.29 4.02 6.14
N VAL A 37 17.59 3.72 6.12
CA VAL A 37 18.19 2.81 5.12
C VAL A 37 17.60 1.40 5.24
N VAL A 38 17.51 0.84 6.45
CA VAL A 38 16.93 -0.49 6.67
C VAL A 38 15.47 -0.51 6.25
N PHE A 39 14.70 0.49 6.66
CA PHE A 39 13.28 0.59 6.32
C PHE A 39 13.06 0.66 4.79
N THR A 40 13.77 1.55 4.09
CA THR A 40 13.68 1.66 2.63
C THR A 40 14.09 0.37 1.94
N THR A 41 15.13 -0.31 2.44
CA THR A 41 15.60 -1.58 1.86
C THR A 41 14.54 -2.67 1.97
N VAL A 42 13.99 -2.89 3.18
CA VAL A 42 12.94 -3.89 3.40
C VAL A 42 11.72 -3.56 2.55
N PHE A 43 11.30 -2.30 2.54
CA PHE A 43 10.15 -1.85 1.76
C PHE A 43 10.33 -2.12 0.25
N VAL A 44 11.46 -1.77 -0.34
CA VAL A 44 11.74 -2.01 -1.77
C VAL A 44 11.75 -3.50 -2.09
N LEU A 45 12.33 -4.34 -1.20
CA LEU A 45 12.34 -5.78 -1.39
C LEU A 45 10.93 -6.38 -1.35
N THR A 46 10.09 -5.96 -0.41
CA THR A 46 8.70 -6.43 -0.30
C THR A 46 7.88 -6.05 -1.53
N VAL A 47 7.96 -4.80 -1.98
CA VAL A 47 7.23 -4.33 -3.17
C VAL A 47 7.71 -5.06 -4.42
N ASN A 48 9.04 -5.22 -4.58
CA ASN A 48 9.59 -5.92 -5.73
C ASN A 48 9.19 -7.40 -5.74
N HIS A 49 9.18 -8.05 -4.57
CA HIS A 49 8.72 -9.42 -4.45
C HIS A 49 7.25 -9.57 -4.87
N LEU A 50 6.37 -8.69 -4.39
CA LEU A 50 4.96 -8.68 -4.80
C LEU A 50 4.81 -8.52 -6.32
N LYS A 51 5.58 -7.62 -6.94
CA LYS A 51 5.55 -7.40 -8.39
C LYS A 51 6.02 -8.60 -9.23
N THR A 52 6.81 -9.49 -8.64
CA THR A 52 7.24 -10.73 -9.31
C THR A 52 6.24 -11.88 -9.19
N THR A 53 5.16 -11.72 -8.41
CA THR A 53 4.16 -12.76 -8.24
C THR A 53 3.25 -12.89 -9.48
N VAL A 54 2.88 -14.12 -9.81
CA VAL A 54 1.93 -14.44 -10.89
C VAL A 54 0.61 -13.67 -10.77
N PRO A 55 -0.08 -13.66 -9.61
CA PRO A 55 -1.36 -12.96 -9.50
C PRO A 55 -1.26 -11.44 -9.75
N TYR A 56 -0.13 -10.82 -9.38
CA TYR A 56 0.11 -9.41 -9.70
C TYR A 56 0.18 -9.16 -11.21
N GLN A 57 0.89 -10.03 -11.94
CA GLN A 57 1.04 -9.89 -13.39
C GLN A 57 -0.30 -10.05 -14.12
N ILE A 58 -1.12 -11.02 -13.70
CA ILE A 58 -2.48 -11.22 -14.23
C ILE A 58 -3.34 -9.97 -14.02
N ALA A 59 -3.34 -9.42 -12.80
CA ALA A 59 -4.11 -8.21 -12.50
C ALA A 59 -3.64 -6.99 -13.31
N VAL A 60 -2.33 -6.77 -13.42
CA VAL A 60 -1.76 -5.67 -14.22
C VAL A 60 -2.12 -5.81 -15.68
N GLU A 61 -1.94 -7.00 -16.26
CA GLU A 61 -2.24 -7.26 -17.66
C GLU A 61 -3.72 -7.00 -17.96
N ARG A 62 -4.62 -7.44 -17.07
CA ARG A 62 -6.06 -7.22 -17.21
C ARG A 62 -6.41 -5.74 -17.21
N VAL A 63 -5.85 -4.97 -16.28
CA VAL A 63 -6.12 -3.53 -16.13
C VAL A 63 -5.55 -2.72 -17.28
N VAL A 64 -4.29 -2.96 -17.66
CA VAL A 64 -3.60 -2.19 -18.71
C VAL A 64 -4.27 -2.35 -20.07
N ASN A 65 -4.88 -3.52 -20.31
CA ASN A 65 -5.60 -3.81 -21.56
C ASN A 65 -7.09 -3.44 -21.52
N TYR A 66 -7.63 -2.97 -20.38
CA TYR A 66 -9.05 -2.67 -20.26
C TYR A 66 -9.43 -1.33 -20.91
N HIS A 67 -10.40 -1.36 -21.83
CA HIS A 67 -10.77 -0.18 -22.63
C HIS A 67 -11.24 1.01 -21.79
N GLY A 68 -12.03 0.80 -20.73
CA GLY A 68 -12.50 1.88 -19.86
C GLY A 68 -11.36 2.60 -19.13
N VAL A 69 -10.37 1.83 -18.65
CA VAL A 69 -9.18 2.38 -17.97
C VAL A 69 -8.31 3.16 -18.95
N GLN A 70 -8.10 2.62 -20.16
CA GLN A 70 -7.36 3.31 -21.22
C GLN A 70 -8.05 4.59 -21.69
N SER A 71 -9.39 4.61 -21.70
CA SER A 71 -10.18 5.79 -22.07
C SER A 71 -10.02 6.91 -21.04
N ASN A 72 -9.94 6.56 -19.75
CA ASN A 72 -9.83 7.53 -18.65
C ASN A 72 -8.38 8.01 -18.40
N LEU A 73 -7.41 7.11 -18.48
CA LEU A 73 -6.01 7.40 -18.14
C LEU A 73 -5.13 7.70 -19.36
N GLY A 74 -5.61 7.41 -20.57
CA GLY A 74 -4.85 7.53 -21.81
C GLY A 74 -3.83 6.40 -21.99
N LYS A 75 -3.19 6.35 -23.16
CA LYS A 75 -2.16 5.36 -23.48
C LYS A 75 -0.77 5.99 -23.50
N PRO A 76 0.27 5.32 -22.96
CA PRO A 76 0.24 4.01 -22.29
C PRO A 76 -0.28 4.10 -20.84
N VAL A 77 -0.92 3.03 -20.37
CA VAL A 77 -1.24 2.84 -18.93
C VAL A 77 -0.13 1.98 -18.33
N GLU A 78 0.52 2.47 -17.29
CA GLU A 78 1.65 1.79 -16.65
C GLU A 78 1.45 1.63 -15.14
N PRO A 79 1.82 0.48 -14.56
CA PRO A 79 1.87 0.33 -13.11
C PRO A 79 2.99 1.19 -12.52
N THR A 80 2.69 1.91 -11.44
CA THR A 80 3.64 2.75 -10.73
C THR A 80 4.50 1.94 -9.75
N TRP A 81 5.43 2.60 -9.06
CA TRP A 81 6.33 1.94 -8.11
C TRP A 81 5.61 1.34 -6.89
N LEU A 82 4.44 1.87 -6.50
CA LEU A 82 3.76 1.46 -5.28
C LEU A 82 2.75 0.32 -5.55
N ALA A 83 3.01 -0.83 -4.95
CA ALA A 83 2.10 -1.95 -4.82
C ALA A 83 2.14 -2.44 -3.38
N ALA A 84 0.98 -2.82 -2.84
CA ALA A 84 0.84 -3.37 -1.50
C ALA A 84 -0.19 -4.49 -1.55
N GLY A 85 -0.05 -5.48 -0.68
CA GLY A 85 -0.94 -6.63 -0.69
C GLY A 85 -0.30 -7.82 -0.01
N GLN A 86 -1.05 -8.90 0.00
CA GLN A 86 -0.63 -10.18 0.53
C GLN A 86 -0.96 -11.28 -0.46
N VAL A 87 -0.03 -12.21 -0.63
CA VAL A 87 -0.23 -13.44 -1.39
C VAL A 87 -0.15 -14.56 -0.38
N ASN A 88 -1.24 -15.30 -0.21
CA ASN A 88 -1.28 -16.46 0.66
C ASN A 88 -1.38 -17.72 -0.18
N ASP A 89 -0.21 -18.27 -0.52
CA ASP A 89 -0.09 -19.49 -1.31
C ASP A 89 -0.79 -20.69 -0.65
N LYS A 90 -0.90 -20.72 0.67
CA LYS A 90 -1.50 -21.85 1.42
C LYS A 90 -3.01 -21.89 1.34
N THR A 91 -3.66 -20.73 1.34
CA THR A 91 -5.11 -20.63 1.22
C THR A 91 -5.55 -20.44 -0.23
N GLY A 92 -4.58 -20.24 -1.15
CA GLY A 92 -4.88 -19.87 -2.52
C GLY A 92 -5.60 -18.54 -2.62
N TYR A 93 -5.34 -17.59 -1.72
CA TYR A 93 -6.02 -16.28 -1.70
C TYR A 93 -5.00 -15.16 -1.78
N THR A 94 -5.29 -14.14 -2.57
CA THR A 94 -4.49 -12.91 -2.59
C THR A 94 -5.37 -11.68 -2.73
N GLU A 95 -5.02 -10.66 -1.96
CA GLU A 95 -5.59 -9.33 -2.07
C GLU A 95 -4.45 -8.33 -2.23
N MET A 96 -4.56 -7.51 -3.27
CA MET A 96 -3.55 -6.51 -3.58
C MET A 96 -4.16 -5.21 -4.07
N THR A 97 -3.44 -4.14 -3.78
CA THR A 97 -3.72 -2.79 -4.26
C THR A 97 -2.46 -2.24 -4.91
N PHE A 98 -2.59 -1.71 -6.12
CA PHE A 98 -1.48 -1.06 -6.79
C PHE A 98 -1.95 0.17 -7.54
N ARG A 99 -1.02 1.08 -7.82
CA ARG A 99 -1.30 2.32 -8.52
C ARG A 99 -0.90 2.21 -9.97
N ILE A 100 -1.72 2.74 -10.86
CA ILE A 100 -1.47 2.87 -12.29
C ILE A 100 -1.44 4.36 -12.69
N ALA A 101 -0.77 4.69 -13.77
CA ALA A 101 -0.72 6.03 -14.31
C ALA A 101 -0.76 5.99 -15.84
N GLY A 102 -1.34 7.02 -16.43
CA GLY A 102 -1.26 7.30 -17.85
C GLY A 102 -1.13 8.80 -18.10
N PRO A 103 -1.07 9.24 -19.37
CA PRO A 103 -0.88 10.64 -19.71
C PRO A 103 -1.95 11.59 -19.18
N THR A 104 -3.20 11.13 -19.00
CA THR A 104 -4.35 11.96 -18.61
C THR A 104 -4.78 11.78 -17.16
N GLY A 105 -4.12 10.90 -16.39
CA GLY A 105 -4.54 10.64 -15.02
C GLY A 105 -3.78 9.54 -14.29
N LYS A 106 -4.27 9.23 -13.08
CA LYS A 106 -3.76 8.15 -12.23
C LYS A 106 -4.91 7.27 -11.77
N GLY A 107 -4.62 6.02 -11.41
CA GLY A 107 -5.60 5.11 -10.86
C GLY A 107 -5.08 4.33 -9.67
N VAL A 108 -6.01 3.86 -8.84
CA VAL A 108 -5.75 2.86 -7.81
C VAL A 108 -6.58 1.63 -8.18
N VAL A 109 -5.91 0.49 -8.23
CA VAL A 109 -6.51 -0.81 -8.55
C VAL A 109 -6.63 -1.61 -7.26
N ARG A 110 -7.79 -2.22 -7.01
CA ARG A 110 -7.92 -3.32 -6.04
C ARG A 110 -8.16 -4.61 -6.81
N ALA A 111 -7.35 -5.61 -6.56
CA ALA A 111 -7.46 -6.93 -7.17
C ALA A 111 -7.52 -8.01 -6.09
N VAL A 112 -8.43 -8.95 -6.26
CA VAL A 112 -8.51 -10.19 -5.49
C VAL A 112 -8.42 -11.34 -6.47
N LEU A 113 -7.53 -12.28 -6.17
CA LEU A 113 -7.38 -13.50 -6.96
C LEU A 113 -7.39 -14.70 -6.04
N GLU A 114 -7.84 -15.82 -6.60
CA GLU A 114 -7.95 -17.09 -5.91
C GLU A 114 -7.40 -18.22 -6.75
N ARG A 115 -7.01 -19.31 -6.08
CA ARG A 115 -6.69 -20.59 -6.71
C ARG A 115 -7.12 -21.70 -5.77
N ASP A 116 -7.35 -22.88 -6.30
CA ASP A 116 -7.64 -24.05 -5.47
C ASP A 116 -6.40 -24.44 -4.65
N PRO A 117 -6.44 -24.40 -3.30
CA PRO A 117 -5.31 -24.79 -2.47
C PRO A 117 -5.10 -26.32 -2.41
N GLU A 118 -6.08 -27.13 -2.84
CA GLU A 118 -5.98 -28.59 -2.87
C GLU A 118 -5.35 -29.10 -4.18
N ASP A 119 -5.33 -28.28 -5.23
CA ASP A 119 -4.72 -28.58 -6.52
C ASP A 119 -3.52 -27.67 -6.79
N ASP A 120 -2.31 -28.22 -6.62
CA ASP A 120 -1.06 -27.52 -6.93
C ASP A 120 -0.94 -27.09 -8.40
N ALA A 121 -1.73 -27.66 -9.31
CA ALA A 121 -1.79 -27.28 -10.73
C ALA A 121 -2.83 -26.18 -11.01
N SER A 122 -3.61 -25.76 -10.01
CA SER A 122 -4.61 -24.71 -10.14
C SER A 122 -3.95 -23.35 -10.46
N GLU A 123 -4.46 -22.70 -11.51
CA GLU A 123 -4.03 -21.36 -11.90
C GLU A 123 -4.72 -20.30 -11.04
N TRP A 124 -4.09 -19.13 -10.91
CA TRP A 124 -4.70 -17.99 -10.24
C TRP A 124 -5.82 -17.40 -11.10
N GLU A 125 -7.03 -17.39 -10.57
CA GLU A 125 -8.22 -16.80 -11.17
C GLU A 125 -8.56 -15.46 -10.51
N LEU A 126 -8.95 -14.48 -11.32
CA LEU A 126 -9.25 -13.14 -10.86
C LEU A 126 -10.73 -13.04 -10.50
N VAL A 127 -11.03 -13.00 -9.20
CA VAL A 127 -12.42 -12.97 -8.69
C VAL A 127 -12.96 -11.54 -8.58
N PHE A 128 -12.12 -10.58 -8.22
CA PHE A 128 -12.53 -9.18 -8.08
C PHE A 128 -11.48 -8.25 -8.65
N LEU A 129 -11.92 -7.26 -9.44
CA LEU A 129 -11.04 -6.22 -9.95
C LEU A 129 -11.81 -4.92 -10.19
N ASP A 130 -11.45 -3.90 -9.42
CA ASP A 130 -11.92 -2.54 -9.61
C ASP A 130 -10.75 -1.57 -9.84
N VAL A 131 -11.06 -0.44 -10.47
CA VAL A 131 -10.11 0.63 -10.70
C VAL A 131 -10.77 1.96 -10.39
N ALA A 132 -10.30 2.64 -9.35
CA ALA A 132 -10.63 4.04 -9.12
C ALA A 132 -9.68 4.91 -9.95
N THR A 133 -10.20 5.55 -11.00
CA THR A 133 -9.48 6.48 -11.86
C THR A 133 -9.66 7.93 -11.39
N TYR A 134 -8.59 8.70 -11.46
CA TYR A 134 -8.51 10.12 -11.14
C TYR A 134 -7.94 10.83 -12.36
N SER A 135 -8.80 11.47 -13.14
CA SER A 135 -8.44 12.22 -14.34
C SER A 135 -8.86 13.69 -14.21
N ASP A 136 -8.47 14.51 -15.18
CA ASP A 136 -8.93 15.90 -15.28
C ASP A 136 -10.47 16.01 -15.41
N PHE A 137 -11.14 14.93 -15.79
CA PHE A 137 -12.59 14.85 -15.95
C PHE A 137 -13.33 14.40 -14.68
N GLY A 138 -12.61 14.02 -13.62
CA GLY A 138 -13.19 13.62 -12.34
C GLY A 138 -12.69 12.26 -11.83
N VAL A 139 -13.40 11.75 -10.82
CA VAL A 139 -13.15 10.42 -10.23
C VAL A 139 -14.20 9.46 -10.77
N GLU A 140 -13.74 8.36 -11.37
CA GLU A 140 -14.62 7.31 -11.90
C GLU A 140 -14.13 5.94 -11.42
N MET A 141 -15.07 5.13 -10.90
CA MET A 141 -14.82 3.74 -10.55
C MET A 141 -15.18 2.87 -11.76
N VAL A 142 -14.18 2.19 -12.28
CA VAL A 142 -14.32 1.25 -13.39
C VAL A 142 -14.24 -0.15 -12.80
N GLU A 143 -15.37 -0.82 -12.71
CA GLU A 143 -15.45 -2.22 -12.31
C GLU A 143 -15.16 -3.12 -13.52
N ILE A 144 -14.18 -4.02 -13.38
CA ILE A 144 -13.70 -4.86 -14.48
C ILE A 144 -14.21 -6.29 -14.34
N ILE A 145 -14.18 -6.86 -13.13
CA ILE A 145 -14.73 -8.18 -12.79
C ILE A 145 -15.42 -8.08 -11.42
N ASN A 146 -16.65 -8.61 -11.37
CA ASN A 146 -17.48 -8.69 -10.18
C ASN A 146 -18.07 -10.10 -10.04
N ASP A 147 -17.19 -11.09 -9.94
CA ASP A 147 -17.60 -12.40 -9.45
C ASP A 147 -17.48 -12.31 -7.93
N LYS A 148 -18.61 -12.29 -7.23
CA LYS A 148 -18.69 -12.08 -5.77
C LYS A 148 -17.52 -12.78 -5.05
N PRO A 149 -16.78 -12.08 -4.16
CA PRO A 149 -15.74 -12.73 -3.37
C PRO A 149 -16.37 -13.91 -2.61
N PRO A 150 -15.71 -15.08 -2.51
CA PRO A 150 -16.28 -16.19 -1.78
C PRO A 150 -16.59 -15.77 -0.34
N THR A 151 -17.79 -16.17 0.05
CA THR A 151 -18.37 -16.01 1.37
C THR A 151 -17.38 -16.44 2.46
N GLY A 152 -16.82 -15.47 3.18
CA GLY A 152 -15.91 -15.72 4.29
C GLY A 152 -15.21 -14.46 4.82
N VAL A 153 -14.98 -13.47 3.95
CA VAL A 153 -14.53 -12.14 4.35
C VAL A 153 -15.76 -11.22 4.40
N GLN A 154 -16.23 -10.91 5.61
CA GLN A 154 -17.13 -9.76 5.77
C GLN A 154 -16.32 -8.50 5.41
N LEU A 155 -16.44 -8.03 4.17
CA LEU A 155 -16.06 -6.67 3.84
C LEU A 155 -16.83 -5.75 4.79
N PRO A 156 -16.17 -4.84 5.53
CA PRO A 156 -16.90 -3.89 6.35
C PRO A 156 -17.88 -3.16 5.45
N GLU A 157 -19.15 -3.14 5.83
CA GLU A 157 -20.16 -2.41 5.07
C GLU A 157 -19.65 -0.98 4.85
N PRO A 158 -19.75 -0.45 3.62
CA PRO A 158 -19.31 0.90 3.33
C PRO A 158 -20.01 1.85 4.29
N THR A 159 -19.24 2.70 4.97
CA THR A 159 -19.79 3.67 5.92
C THR A 159 -20.84 4.55 5.21
N PRO A 160 -21.83 5.10 5.94
CA PRO A 160 -22.85 5.98 5.35
C PRO A 160 -22.24 7.16 4.57
N GLU A 161 -21.08 7.63 4.99
CA GLU A 161 -20.30 8.66 4.29
C GLU A 161 -19.73 8.18 2.95
N ALA A 162 -19.25 6.94 2.88
CA ALA A 162 -18.78 6.34 1.64
C ALA A 162 -19.95 6.10 0.67
N LYS A 163 -21.07 5.57 1.14
CA LYS A 163 -22.29 5.37 0.32
C LYS A 163 -22.75 6.70 -0.31
N LYS A 164 -22.82 7.77 0.49
CA LYS A 164 -23.20 9.11 0.03
C LYS A 164 -22.18 9.73 -0.94
N LYS A 165 -20.88 9.49 -0.72
CA LYS A 165 -19.81 10.03 -1.57
C LYS A 165 -19.74 9.35 -2.94
N TYR A 166 -20.10 8.07 -3.00
CA TYR A 166 -19.97 7.24 -4.21
C TYR A 166 -21.31 6.88 -4.86
N GLY A 167 -22.43 7.42 -4.38
CA GLY A 167 -23.74 7.26 -5.02
C GLY A 167 -24.28 5.82 -5.01
N VAL A 168 -23.83 5.00 -4.06
CA VAL A 168 -24.37 3.66 -3.83
C VAL A 168 -25.62 3.82 -3.00
N GLU A 169 -26.73 4.18 -3.64
CA GLU A 169 -28.05 4.13 -3.01
C GLU A 169 -28.40 2.67 -2.74
N ASP A 170 -28.88 2.38 -1.53
CA ASP A 170 -29.41 1.06 -1.22
C ASP A 170 -30.63 0.85 -2.14
N GLU A 171 -30.54 -0.08 -3.10
CA GLU A 171 -31.72 -0.51 -3.87
C GLU A 171 -32.82 -0.87 -2.86
N PRO A 172 -34.06 -0.37 -3.04
CA PRO A 172 -35.16 -0.79 -2.19
C PRO A 172 -35.32 -2.30 -2.34
N THR A 173 -35.03 -3.04 -1.27
CA THR A 173 -35.37 -4.44 -1.16
C THR A 173 -36.89 -4.54 -1.19
N ASP A 174 -37.44 -4.79 -2.38
CA ASP A 174 -38.84 -5.16 -2.58
C ASP A 174 -39.08 -6.56 -1.99
N GLU A 175 -39.04 -6.68 -0.66
CA GLU A 175 -39.54 -7.82 0.09
C GLU A 175 -40.67 -7.36 1.00
N ALA A 176 -41.79 -6.99 0.39
CA ALA A 176 -43.09 -6.91 1.06
C ALA A 176 -44.22 -7.06 0.03
N SER A 177 -44.21 -8.15 -0.73
CA SER A 177 -45.41 -8.65 -1.39
C SER A 177 -45.42 -10.16 -1.30
N ASP A 178 -45.94 -10.68 -0.21
CA ASP A 178 -46.72 -11.91 -0.20
C ASP A 178 -47.78 -11.81 0.89
N GLU A 179 -48.98 -12.25 0.50
CA GLU A 179 -50.29 -12.16 1.16
C GLU A 179 -50.40 -12.93 2.49
#